data_AF-R7WQX3-F1
#
_entry.id   AF-R7WQX3-F1
#
_cell.length_a   1.000
_cell.length_b   1.000
_cell.length_c   1.000
_cell.angle_alpha   90.00
_cell.angle_beta   90.00
_cell.angle_gamma   90.00
#
_symmetry.space_group_name_H-M   'P 1'
#
loop_
_entity.id
_entity.type
_entity.pdbx_description
1 polymer ?
#
loop_
_entity_poly.entity_id
_entity_poly.type
_entity_poly.pdbx_seq_one_letter_code
_entity_poly.pdbx_strand_id
1 'polypeptide(L)'
;MTEPSGKIVLSGHQYGKAENRVVRIVRDSPRHEIRDMNVSTCLRGDFAEAYLSGDQSKVLPTDTQKNTAFSYAKEVGTESIEQYGLALARHFVDSVAPVSGARIEVEEYAWSRVYVDGAEHDHTWVRSGQETRTAAITVDADGTWVVGGLKDLVLLKSTGSEFHGFLEDEYTTLAPTNDRVMATSLVAQWRFTRTDIDWNETYLGIRDVVTSTFATVHSLALQQTLYQIGKNILERYPFVAEVRLSAPNKHHFEYDLGRFGVANANEVFHADDRPYGLIQAAVSREGAPAAGPAWDGYAGWLA
;
A
#
# COMPACT_ATOMS: atom_id res chain seq x y z
N MET A 1 -38.27 -15.50 -2.29
CA MET A 1 -36.97 -15.88 -1.71
C MET A 1 -37.13 -17.26 -1.12
N THR A 2 -36.42 -18.26 -1.67
CA THR A 2 -36.35 -19.60 -1.09
C THR A 2 -35.33 -19.60 0.03
N GLU A 3 -35.73 -20.01 1.23
CA GLU A 3 -34.79 -20.16 2.33
C GLU A 3 -33.78 -21.27 2.01
N PRO A 4 -32.47 -21.07 2.26
CA PRO A 4 -31.50 -22.14 2.11
C PRO A 4 -31.77 -23.23 3.14
N SER A 5 -32.07 -24.45 2.70
CA SER A 5 -32.32 -25.62 3.56
C SER A 5 -31.04 -26.34 4.01
N GLY A 6 -29.86 -25.75 3.79
CA GLY A 6 -28.60 -26.47 3.67
C GLY A 6 -27.77 -26.60 4.95
N LYS A 7 -27.01 -27.71 5.03
CA LYS A 7 -25.93 -27.94 5.99
C LYS A 7 -24.98 -26.73 6.04
N ILE A 8 -24.59 -26.33 7.25
CA ILE A 8 -23.56 -25.29 7.46
C ILE A 8 -22.19 -25.82 7.02
N VAL A 9 -21.48 -25.04 6.20
CA VAL A 9 -20.17 -25.40 5.64
C VAL A 9 -19.15 -24.28 5.88
N LEU A 10 -17.89 -24.66 6.11
CA LEU A 10 -16.76 -23.74 6.13
C LEU A 10 -16.31 -23.50 4.69
N SER A 11 -16.66 -22.33 4.12
CA SER A 11 -16.38 -21.98 2.72
C SER A 11 -15.01 -21.36 2.48
N GLY A 12 -14.32 -20.91 3.54
CA GLY A 12 -12.97 -20.37 3.48
C GLY A 12 -12.40 -20.12 4.87
N HIS A 13 -11.08 -20.30 5.01
CA HIS A 13 -10.36 -20.08 6.27
C HIS A 13 -8.90 -19.70 6.03
N GLN A 14 -8.40 -18.80 6.87
CA GLN A 14 -7.00 -18.38 6.90
C GLN A 14 -6.70 -17.86 8.31
N TYR A 15 -5.44 -17.91 8.72
CA TYR A 15 -5.03 -17.42 10.04
C TYR A 15 -3.55 -17.04 10.04
N GLY A 16 -3.12 -16.25 11.02
CA GLY A 16 -1.71 -16.02 11.25
C GLY A 16 -1.46 -14.97 12.32
N LYS A 17 -0.32 -14.29 12.24
CA LYS A 17 0.05 -13.24 13.20
C LYS A 17 0.14 -11.90 12.50
N ALA A 18 -0.74 -10.99 12.89
CA ALA A 18 -0.73 -9.62 12.38
C ALA A 18 0.25 -8.74 13.16
N GLU A 19 0.81 -7.76 12.45
CA GLU A 19 1.45 -6.57 13.01
C GLU A 19 2.65 -6.81 13.96
N ASN A 20 3.51 -7.76 13.58
CA ASN A 20 4.77 -7.98 14.29
C ASN A 20 5.73 -6.82 14.04
N ARG A 21 6.05 -6.07 15.09
CA ARG A 21 7.04 -4.97 15.05
C ARG A 21 8.45 -5.50 15.04
N VAL A 22 9.10 -5.52 13.88
CA VAL A 22 10.46 -6.04 13.69
C VAL A 22 11.41 -4.89 13.36
N VAL A 23 12.38 -4.63 14.25
CA VAL A 23 13.47 -3.68 14.00
C VAL A 23 14.78 -4.45 13.86
N ARG A 24 15.43 -4.32 12.70
CA ARG A 24 16.74 -4.91 12.43
C ARG A 24 17.80 -3.81 12.41
N ILE A 25 18.72 -3.88 13.37
CA ILE A 25 19.97 -3.11 13.35
C ILE A 25 21.10 -3.99 12.81
N VAL A 26 21.73 -3.55 11.73
CA VAL A 26 22.97 -4.14 11.20
C VAL A 26 24.13 -3.30 11.73
N ARG A 27 25.10 -3.96 12.37
CA ARG A 27 26.19 -3.31 13.12
C ARG A 27 27.53 -4.00 12.90
N ASP A 28 27.73 -4.46 11.67
CA ASP A 28 28.97 -5.14 11.27
C ASP A 28 30.13 -4.14 11.06
N SER A 29 29.83 -2.84 11.04
CA SER A 29 30.77 -1.72 11.06
C SER A 29 30.35 -0.66 12.10
N PRO A 30 31.21 0.33 12.46
CA PRO A 30 30.82 1.44 13.34
C PRO A 30 29.62 2.24 12.82
N ARG A 31 29.44 2.27 11.49
CA ARG A 31 28.26 2.83 10.83
C ARG A 31 27.17 1.76 10.78
N HIS A 32 26.22 1.88 11.69
CA HIS A 32 25.10 0.96 11.81
C HIS A 32 24.03 1.27 10.76
N GLU A 33 23.24 0.29 10.34
CA GLU A 33 22.05 0.47 9.49
C GLU A 33 20.78 0.00 10.22
N ILE A 34 19.63 0.61 9.89
CA ILE A 34 18.33 0.30 10.51
C ILE A 34 17.28 -0.05 9.46
N ARG A 35 16.48 -1.08 9.75
CA ARG A 35 15.20 -1.38 9.11
C ARG A 35 14.13 -1.53 10.19
N ASP A 36 13.02 -0.82 10.04
CA ASP A 36 11.88 -0.83 10.96
C ASP A 36 10.64 -1.25 10.17
N MET A 37 10.06 -2.38 10.55
CA MET A 37 9.01 -3.06 9.79
C MET A 37 7.79 -3.41 10.65
N ASN A 38 6.61 -3.33 10.06
CA ASN A 38 5.41 -4.03 10.53
C ASN A 38 5.20 -5.28 9.68
N VAL A 39 5.19 -6.47 10.25
CA VAL A 39 5.10 -7.73 9.48
C VAL A 39 3.87 -8.52 9.88
N SER A 40 2.98 -8.78 8.93
CA SER A 40 1.82 -9.66 9.08
C SER A 40 2.02 -10.94 8.29
N THR A 41 1.77 -12.08 8.91
CA THR A 41 1.80 -13.41 8.28
C THR A 41 0.39 -14.00 8.27
N CYS A 42 0.01 -14.61 7.16
CA CYS A 42 -1.28 -15.28 6.98
C CYS A 42 -1.07 -16.58 6.20
N LEU A 43 -1.60 -17.69 6.71
CA LEU A 43 -1.46 -19.02 6.14
C LEU A 43 -2.81 -19.58 5.69
N ARG A 44 -2.78 -20.32 4.57
CA ARG A 44 -3.87 -21.09 3.98
C ARG A 44 -3.40 -22.52 3.77
N GLY A 45 -4.32 -23.47 3.92
CA GLY A 45 -4.00 -24.90 3.88
C GLY A 45 -5.11 -25.76 4.46
N ASP A 46 -4.80 -27.03 4.69
CA ASP A 46 -5.71 -27.99 5.30
C ASP A 46 -5.84 -27.77 6.81
N PHE A 47 -6.68 -26.80 7.18
CA PHE A 47 -6.93 -26.40 8.57
C PHE A 47 -8.39 -26.59 9.00
N ALA A 48 -9.25 -27.20 8.17
CA ALA A 48 -10.69 -27.25 8.42
C ALA A 48 -11.05 -27.89 9.78
N GLU A 49 -10.34 -28.94 10.19
CA GLU A 49 -10.55 -29.61 11.49
C GLU A 49 -10.33 -28.66 12.68
N ALA A 50 -9.41 -27.70 12.58
CA ALA A 50 -9.21 -26.70 13.63
C ALA A 50 -10.46 -25.83 13.87
N TYR A 51 -11.28 -25.63 12.84
CA TYR A 51 -12.54 -24.87 12.92
C TYR A 51 -13.75 -25.76 13.24
N LEU A 52 -13.80 -26.96 12.67
CA LEU A 52 -14.97 -27.84 12.74
C LEU A 52 -15.01 -28.70 14.00
N SER A 53 -13.86 -29.19 14.46
CA SER A 53 -13.74 -30.10 15.60
C SER A 53 -12.79 -29.57 16.70
N GLY A 54 -12.03 -28.51 16.40
CA GLY A 54 -11.06 -27.92 17.32
C GLY A 54 -9.70 -28.60 17.32
N ASP A 55 -9.45 -29.57 16.43
CA ASP A 55 -8.16 -30.24 16.32
C ASP A 55 -7.07 -29.30 15.79
N GLN A 56 -6.10 -28.99 16.65
CA GLN A 56 -4.99 -28.09 16.36
C GLN A 56 -3.76 -28.80 15.77
N SER A 57 -3.81 -30.10 15.51
CA SER A 57 -2.66 -30.93 15.07
C SER A 57 -1.96 -30.40 13.80
N LYS A 58 -2.70 -29.70 12.94
CA LYS A 58 -2.22 -29.11 11.68
C LYS A 58 -1.92 -27.62 11.77
N VAL A 59 -2.15 -26.98 12.92
CA VAL A 59 -2.03 -25.53 13.09
C VAL A 59 -0.61 -25.18 13.52
N LEU A 60 0.13 -24.47 12.67
CA LEU A 60 1.38 -23.82 13.06
C LEU A 60 1.04 -22.65 14.00
N PRO A 61 1.47 -22.66 15.27
CA PRO A 61 1.10 -21.61 16.21
C PRO A 61 1.43 -20.22 15.66
N THR A 62 0.53 -19.25 15.85
CA THR A 62 0.78 -17.88 15.41
C THR A 62 2.02 -17.29 16.10
N ASP A 63 2.35 -17.75 17.32
CA ASP A 63 3.60 -17.40 17.99
C ASP A 63 4.84 -17.92 17.23
N THR A 64 4.78 -19.12 16.65
CA THR A 64 5.83 -19.65 15.80
C THR A 64 6.01 -18.78 14.56
N GLN A 65 4.92 -18.33 13.93
CA GLN A 65 5.01 -17.43 12.77
C GLN A 65 5.71 -16.10 13.13
N LYS A 66 5.40 -15.51 14.30
CA LYS A 66 6.14 -14.36 14.86
C LYS A 66 7.63 -14.70 15.01
N ASN A 67 7.96 -15.82 15.66
CA ASN A 67 9.35 -16.20 15.90
C ASN A 67 10.11 -16.37 14.57
N THR A 68 9.49 -16.98 13.55
CA THR A 68 10.04 -17.09 12.20
C THR A 68 10.29 -15.72 11.58
N ALA A 69 9.33 -14.78 11.66
CA ALA A 69 9.50 -13.43 11.12
C ALA A 69 10.71 -12.70 11.73
N PHE A 70 10.91 -12.81 13.05
CA PHE A 70 12.06 -12.24 13.73
C PHE A 70 13.38 -12.95 13.36
N SER A 71 13.39 -14.29 13.27
CA SER A 71 14.59 -15.05 12.89
C SER A 71 15.03 -14.72 11.46
N TYR A 72 14.09 -14.67 10.53
CA TYR A 72 14.35 -14.41 9.11
C TYR A 72 14.93 -13.02 8.87
N ALA A 73 14.59 -12.03 9.70
CA ALA A 73 15.19 -10.69 9.61
C ALA A 73 16.71 -10.71 9.90
N LYS A 74 17.20 -11.74 10.60
CA LYS A 74 18.63 -11.98 10.82
C LYS A 74 19.23 -12.95 9.81
N GLU A 75 18.57 -14.08 9.54
CA GLU A 75 19.11 -15.17 8.71
C GLU A 75 19.12 -14.84 7.22
N VAL A 76 18.04 -14.25 6.71
CA VAL A 76 17.91 -13.85 5.30
C VAL A 76 18.34 -12.41 5.09
N GLY A 77 18.09 -11.55 6.09
CA GLY A 77 18.35 -10.11 6.01
C GLY A 77 17.14 -9.31 5.52
N THR A 78 17.33 -8.00 5.45
CA THR A 78 16.27 -7.00 5.22
C THR A 78 16.73 -5.92 4.23
N GLU A 79 17.45 -6.32 3.19
CA GLU A 79 17.95 -5.40 2.15
C GLU A 79 16.79 -4.68 1.46
N SER A 80 15.72 -5.43 1.13
CA SER A 80 14.40 -4.94 0.73
C SER A 80 13.30 -5.72 1.47
N ILE A 81 12.14 -5.08 1.69
CA ILE A 81 11.01 -5.74 2.37
C ILE A 81 10.35 -6.82 1.49
N GLU A 82 10.44 -6.68 0.18
CA GLU A 82 9.92 -7.62 -0.81
C GLU A 82 10.70 -8.94 -0.79
N GLN A 83 12.04 -8.87 -0.81
CA GLN A 83 12.90 -10.05 -0.71
C GLN A 83 12.71 -10.78 0.63
N TYR A 84 12.68 -10.02 1.73
CA TYR A 84 12.41 -10.57 3.06
C TYR A 84 11.05 -11.28 3.11
N GLY A 85 9.99 -10.62 2.62
CA GLY A 85 8.65 -11.19 2.55
C GLY A 85 8.55 -12.41 1.65
N LEU A 86 9.25 -12.42 0.51
CA LEU A 86 9.36 -13.57 -0.40
C LEU A 86 10.00 -14.78 0.27
N ALA A 87 11.11 -14.59 0.99
CA ALA A 87 11.77 -15.68 1.69
C ALA A 87 10.87 -16.26 2.80
N LEU A 88 10.16 -15.40 3.53
CA LEU A 88 9.24 -15.82 4.58
C LEU A 88 8.02 -16.58 4.02
N ALA A 89 7.41 -16.08 2.94
CA ALA A 89 6.28 -16.73 2.27
C ALA A 89 6.65 -18.12 1.76
N ARG A 90 7.80 -18.23 1.08
CA ARG A 90 8.33 -19.51 0.56
C ARG A 90 8.65 -20.48 1.69
N HIS A 91 9.24 -20.03 2.79
CA HIS A 91 9.47 -20.91 3.94
C HIS A 91 8.18 -21.58 4.42
N PHE A 92 7.11 -20.82 4.62
CA PHE A 92 5.87 -21.38 5.11
C PHE A 92 5.26 -22.38 4.12
N VAL A 93 5.24 -22.07 2.83
CA VAL A 93 4.66 -22.96 1.81
C VAL A 93 5.54 -24.20 1.58
N ASP A 94 6.85 -24.02 1.44
CA ASP A 94 7.76 -25.10 1.02
C ASP A 94 8.17 -26.02 2.18
N SER A 95 8.17 -25.52 3.42
CA SER A 95 8.75 -26.23 4.57
C SER A 95 7.75 -26.62 5.66
N VAL A 96 6.52 -26.09 5.65
CA VAL A 96 5.54 -26.33 6.73
C VAL A 96 4.28 -27.00 6.18
N ALA A 97 4.26 -28.34 6.14
CA ALA A 97 3.02 -29.06 5.88
C ALA A 97 2.00 -28.81 7.03
N PRO A 98 0.70 -28.58 6.76
CA PRO A 98 0.00 -28.64 5.47
C PRO A 98 -0.29 -27.26 4.83
N VAL A 99 0.56 -26.26 5.06
CA VAL A 99 0.42 -24.93 4.44
C VAL A 99 0.53 -25.09 2.92
N SER A 100 -0.47 -24.59 2.20
CA SER A 100 -0.52 -24.59 0.73
C SER A 100 -0.50 -23.17 0.14
N GLY A 101 -0.63 -22.15 1.00
CA GLY A 101 -0.50 -20.76 0.60
C GLY A 101 -0.11 -19.88 1.78
N ALA A 102 0.71 -18.87 1.51
CA ALA A 102 1.11 -17.88 2.49
C ALA A 102 0.98 -16.48 1.90
N ARG A 103 0.49 -15.55 2.71
CA ARG A 103 0.50 -14.11 2.44
C ARG A 103 1.29 -13.38 3.51
N ILE A 104 2.26 -12.60 3.09
CA ILE A 104 3.10 -11.75 3.94
C ILE A 104 2.86 -10.30 3.55
N GLU A 105 2.42 -9.49 4.51
CA GLU A 105 2.26 -8.04 4.33
C GLU A 105 3.30 -7.33 5.19
N VAL A 106 4.06 -6.42 4.60
CA VAL A 106 5.14 -5.68 5.25
C VAL A 106 4.95 -4.19 5.04
N GLU A 107 5.04 -3.43 6.12
CA GLU A 107 5.17 -1.96 6.08
C GLU A 107 6.59 -1.58 6.50
N GLU A 108 7.23 -0.67 5.77
CA GLU A 108 8.55 -0.12 6.13
C GLU A 108 8.42 1.33 6.58
N TYR A 109 9.12 1.62 7.68
CA TYR A 109 9.10 2.88 8.37
C TYR A 109 10.46 3.58 8.17
N ALA A 110 10.46 4.70 7.44
CA ALA A 110 11.69 5.41 7.06
C ALA A 110 12.38 6.13 8.23
N TRP A 111 13.71 6.10 8.26
CA TRP A 111 14.53 6.78 9.27
C TRP A 111 15.61 7.59 8.56
N SER A 112 15.88 8.80 9.07
CA SER A 112 16.96 9.66 8.57
C SER A 112 18.02 9.82 9.65
N ARG A 113 19.30 9.76 9.27
CA ARG A 113 20.39 9.98 10.22
C ARG A 113 20.34 11.39 10.78
N VAL A 114 20.64 11.53 12.06
CA VAL A 114 20.82 12.84 12.69
C VAL A 114 22.13 13.44 12.18
N TYR A 115 22.14 14.74 11.85
CA TYR A 115 23.36 15.46 11.50
C TYR A 115 24.00 16.08 12.75
N VAL A 116 25.31 15.88 12.90
CA VAL A 116 26.15 16.51 13.93
C VAL A 116 27.34 17.16 13.23
N ASP A 117 27.58 18.45 13.46
CA ASP A 117 28.66 19.23 12.84
C ASP A 117 28.76 19.11 11.31
N GLY A 118 27.60 19.01 10.65
CA GLY A 118 27.51 18.94 9.17
C GLY A 118 27.68 17.54 8.57
N ALA A 119 27.86 16.49 9.38
CA ALA A 119 27.95 15.11 8.93
C ALA A 119 26.85 14.23 9.54
N GLU A 120 26.47 13.17 8.84
CA GLU A 120 25.52 12.18 9.36
C GLU A 120 26.13 11.36 10.50
N HIS A 121 25.37 11.15 11.58
CA HIS A 121 25.75 10.30 12.69
C HIS A 121 25.67 8.80 12.33
N ASP A 122 26.62 8.03 12.84
CA ASP A 122 26.81 6.63 12.46
C ASP A 122 25.73 5.67 12.99
N HIS A 123 25.04 6.04 14.07
CA HIS A 123 24.10 5.15 14.77
C HIS A 123 22.99 5.91 15.50
N THR A 124 22.59 7.07 14.99
CA THR A 124 21.47 7.85 15.53
C THR A 124 20.60 8.38 14.42
N TRP A 125 19.29 8.19 14.55
CA TRP A 125 18.29 8.54 13.56
C TRP A 125 17.10 9.25 14.18
N VAL A 126 16.37 9.99 13.35
CA VAL A 126 15.04 10.53 13.61
C VAL A 126 14.05 9.87 12.65
N ARG A 127 12.82 9.62 13.14
CA ARG A 127 11.72 9.10 12.33
C ARG A 127 11.50 10.04 11.14
N SER A 128 11.40 9.50 9.93
CA SER A 128 11.16 10.26 8.71
C SER A 128 10.19 9.53 7.76
N GLY A 129 10.06 10.04 6.54
CA GLY A 129 9.13 9.54 5.52
C GLY A 129 7.88 10.41 5.42
N GLN A 130 7.51 10.78 4.19
CA GLN A 130 6.25 11.45 3.88
C GLN A 130 5.13 10.42 3.59
N GLU A 131 5.49 9.14 3.60
CA GLU A 131 4.66 8.00 3.27
C GLU A 131 5.20 6.74 3.99
N THR A 132 4.38 5.70 4.05
CA THR A 132 4.79 4.36 4.48
C THR A 132 4.93 3.47 3.24
N ARG A 133 6.12 2.88 3.03
CA ARG A 133 6.31 1.88 1.97
C ARG A 133 5.65 0.57 2.39
N THR A 134 5.07 -0.13 1.43
CA THR A 134 4.38 -1.42 1.66
C THR A 134 4.82 -2.46 0.65
N ALA A 135 4.80 -3.72 1.07
CA ALA A 135 4.91 -4.88 0.20
C ALA A 135 3.91 -5.96 0.63
N ALA A 136 3.26 -6.60 -0.32
CA ALA A 136 2.43 -7.77 -0.09
C ALA A 136 2.87 -8.90 -1.01
N ILE A 137 3.20 -10.03 -0.41
CA ILE A 137 3.69 -11.22 -1.10
C ILE A 137 2.69 -12.33 -0.88
N THR A 138 2.26 -12.98 -1.96
CA THR A 138 1.48 -14.22 -1.89
C THR A 138 2.23 -15.32 -2.61
N VAL A 139 2.37 -16.48 -1.97
CA VAL A 139 2.93 -17.70 -2.56
C VAL A 139 1.92 -18.81 -2.33
N ASP A 140 1.61 -19.59 -3.36
CA ASP A 140 0.84 -20.83 -3.28
C ASP A 140 1.32 -21.84 -4.35
N ALA A 141 0.57 -22.91 -4.54
CA ALA A 141 0.89 -23.94 -5.53
C ALA A 141 0.86 -23.45 -6.99
N ASP A 142 0.09 -22.39 -7.29
CA ASP A 142 -0.12 -21.86 -8.64
C ASP A 142 0.90 -20.77 -8.98
N GLY A 143 1.51 -20.13 -7.98
CA GLY A 143 2.59 -19.18 -8.25
C GLY A 143 3.05 -18.29 -7.09
N THR A 144 3.71 -17.20 -7.48
CA THR A 144 4.21 -16.16 -6.60
C THR A 144 3.79 -14.80 -7.14
N TRP A 145 3.15 -14.00 -6.28
CA TRP A 145 2.72 -12.65 -6.60
C TRP A 145 3.33 -11.67 -5.62
N VAL A 146 3.87 -10.58 -6.15
CA VAL A 146 4.41 -9.47 -5.36
C VAL A 146 3.68 -8.20 -5.76
N VAL A 147 3.18 -7.49 -4.75
CA VAL A 147 2.61 -6.16 -4.86
C VAL A 147 3.48 -5.22 -4.04
N GLY A 148 4.13 -4.27 -4.70
CA GLY A 148 4.76 -3.14 -4.02
C GLY A 148 3.75 -2.03 -3.82
N GLY A 149 4.03 -1.09 -2.92
CA GLY A 149 3.14 0.05 -2.75
C GLY A 149 3.63 1.10 -1.77
N LEU A 150 2.82 2.13 -1.63
CA LEU A 150 2.92 3.16 -0.61
C LEU A 150 1.52 3.54 -0.10
N LYS A 151 1.47 4.07 1.11
CA LYS A 151 0.28 4.69 1.69
C LYS A 151 0.66 5.95 2.46
N ASP A 152 -0.35 6.74 2.78
CA ASP A 152 -0.26 7.98 3.56
C ASP A 152 0.52 9.11 2.86
N LEU A 153 0.84 8.99 1.56
CA LEU A 153 1.55 10.03 0.82
C LEU A 153 0.65 11.24 0.58
N VAL A 154 0.84 12.30 1.37
CA VAL A 154 0.06 13.53 1.23
C VAL A 154 0.63 14.41 0.13
N LEU A 155 -0.20 14.73 -0.86
CA LEU A 155 0.14 15.57 -2.01
C LEU A 155 -0.85 16.73 -2.10
N LEU A 156 -0.35 17.92 -2.47
CA LEU A 156 -1.17 19.11 -2.69
C LEU A 156 -0.61 19.89 -3.87
N LYS A 157 -1.49 20.35 -4.76
CA LYS A 157 -1.22 21.45 -5.70
C LYS A 157 -2.20 22.59 -5.41
N SER A 158 -1.69 23.82 -5.39
CA SER A 158 -2.46 25.02 -5.05
C SER A 158 -3.29 25.56 -6.23
N THR A 159 -2.93 25.19 -7.45
CA THR A 159 -3.56 25.59 -8.72
C THR A 159 -3.31 24.48 -9.77
N GLY A 160 -3.72 24.70 -11.03
CA GLY A 160 -3.55 23.72 -12.11
C GLY A 160 -4.47 22.51 -11.93
N SER A 161 -5.61 22.72 -11.28
CA SER A 161 -6.72 21.78 -11.18
C SER A 161 -8.04 22.48 -11.43
N GLU A 162 -8.89 21.82 -12.20
CA GLU A 162 -10.22 22.26 -12.57
C GLU A 162 -11.25 21.18 -12.23
N PHE A 163 -12.52 21.56 -12.25
CA PHE A 163 -13.65 20.63 -12.23
C PHE A 163 -14.91 21.32 -12.76
N HIS A 164 -15.32 20.94 -13.97
CA HIS A 164 -16.47 21.49 -14.68
C HIS A 164 -16.99 20.49 -15.71
N GLY A 165 -18.16 20.77 -16.31
CA GLY A 165 -18.79 19.89 -17.30
C GLY A 165 -19.29 18.56 -16.73
N PHE A 166 -19.50 18.49 -15.40
CA PHE A 166 -20.08 17.33 -14.74
C PHE A 166 -21.59 17.23 -14.98
N LEU A 167 -22.15 16.05 -14.73
CA LEU A 167 -23.59 15.84 -14.74
C LEU A 167 -24.24 16.63 -13.61
N GLU A 168 -25.38 17.25 -13.89
CA GLU A 168 -26.18 17.99 -12.93
C GLU A 168 -27.54 17.33 -12.77
N ASP A 169 -28.01 17.25 -11.53
CA ASP A 169 -29.35 16.81 -11.15
C ASP A 169 -29.98 17.80 -10.15
N GLU A 170 -31.16 17.47 -9.63
CA GLU A 170 -31.90 18.33 -8.70
C GLU A 170 -31.19 18.58 -7.35
N TYR A 171 -30.12 17.83 -7.03
CA TYR A 171 -29.33 17.98 -5.79
C TYR A 171 -27.96 18.64 -6.03
N THR A 172 -27.64 18.99 -7.28
CA THR A 172 -26.33 19.52 -7.63
C THR A 172 -26.25 21.01 -7.29
N THR A 173 -25.47 21.33 -6.25
CA THR A 173 -25.19 22.71 -5.80
C THR A 173 -23.74 23.14 -6.06
N LEU A 174 -22.89 22.19 -6.46
CA LEU A 174 -21.48 22.42 -6.71
C LEU A 174 -21.30 23.36 -7.91
N ALA A 175 -20.61 24.48 -7.70
CA ALA A 175 -20.25 25.37 -8.80
C ALA A 175 -19.05 24.80 -9.59
N PRO A 176 -19.06 24.89 -10.93
CA PRO A 176 -17.88 24.55 -11.72
C PRO A 176 -16.73 25.51 -11.41
N THR A 177 -15.49 25.01 -11.48
CA THR A 177 -14.28 25.83 -11.30
C THR A 177 -13.20 25.49 -12.31
N ASN A 178 -12.47 26.52 -12.74
CA ASN A 178 -11.28 26.41 -13.60
C ASN A 178 -9.97 26.62 -12.80
N ASP A 179 -10.06 26.81 -11.49
CA ASP A 179 -8.88 26.85 -10.62
C ASP A 179 -9.28 26.46 -9.19
N ARG A 180 -8.59 25.46 -8.64
CA ARG A 180 -8.79 25.01 -7.26
C ARG A 180 -7.55 24.32 -6.71
N VAL A 181 -7.48 24.28 -5.38
CA VAL A 181 -6.60 23.34 -4.68
C VAL A 181 -7.05 21.90 -4.97
N MET A 182 -6.08 21.03 -5.22
CA MET A 182 -6.28 19.59 -5.24
C MET A 182 -5.30 18.93 -4.27
N ALA A 183 -5.84 18.29 -3.23
CA ALA A 183 -5.06 17.60 -2.22
C ALA A 183 -5.54 16.17 -2.00
N THR A 184 -4.63 15.26 -1.68
CA THR A 184 -4.94 13.86 -1.43
C THR A 184 -3.99 13.23 -0.42
N SER A 185 -4.39 12.12 0.20
CA SER A 185 -3.50 11.19 0.89
C SER A 185 -3.51 9.88 0.10
N LEU A 186 -2.54 9.73 -0.79
CA LEU A 186 -2.55 8.71 -1.82
C LEU A 186 -2.14 7.35 -1.24
N VAL A 187 -2.93 6.33 -1.57
CA VAL A 187 -2.53 4.93 -1.52
C VAL A 187 -2.30 4.45 -2.95
N ALA A 188 -1.11 3.90 -3.21
CA ALA A 188 -0.74 3.37 -4.51
C ALA A 188 -0.12 2.00 -4.34
N GLN A 189 -0.59 1.02 -5.10
CA GLN A 189 -0.08 -0.34 -5.11
C GLN A 189 0.14 -0.79 -6.55
N TRP A 190 1.19 -1.56 -6.80
CA TRP A 190 1.54 -2.04 -8.14
C TRP A 190 1.98 -3.49 -8.09
N ARG A 191 1.42 -4.29 -9.00
CA ARG A 191 1.68 -5.73 -9.11
C ARG A 191 2.77 -5.99 -10.12
N PHE A 192 3.76 -6.75 -9.69
CA PHE A 192 4.88 -7.18 -10.51
C PHE A 192 4.56 -8.45 -11.30
N THR A 193 5.22 -8.61 -12.45
CA THR A 193 5.13 -9.83 -13.28
C THR A 193 6.30 -10.80 -13.08
N ARG A 194 7.34 -10.39 -12.33
CA ARG A 194 8.54 -11.18 -12.04
C ARG A 194 9.13 -10.77 -10.69
N THR A 195 10.07 -11.56 -10.16
CA THR A 195 10.65 -11.35 -8.81
C THR A 195 12.13 -10.96 -8.81
N ASP A 196 12.79 -10.97 -9.97
CA ASP A 196 14.16 -10.50 -10.15
C ASP A 196 14.16 -9.02 -10.53
N ILE A 197 13.89 -8.20 -9.52
CA ILE A 197 13.72 -6.75 -9.58
C ILE A 197 14.67 -6.12 -8.55
N ASP A 198 15.27 -4.98 -8.89
CA ASP A 198 15.84 -4.09 -7.87
C ASP A 198 14.67 -3.36 -7.19
N TRP A 199 14.20 -3.94 -6.08
CA TRP A 199 13.01 -3.45 -5.38
C TRP A 199 13.17 -2.03 -4.86
N ASN A 200 14.36 -1.68 -4.36
CA ASN A 200 14.62 -0.39 -3.74
C ASN A 200 14.70 0.72 -4.78
N GLU A 201 15.45 0.50 -5.87
CA GLU A 201 15.52 1.46 -6.98
C GLU A 201 14.14 1.63 -7.64
N THR A 202 13.43 0.51 -7.86
CA THR A 202 12.11 0.53 -8.47
C THR A 202 11.09 1.28 -7.62
N TYR A 203 11.07 1.07 -6.30
CA TYR A 203 10.19 1.80 -5.39
C TYR A 203 10.41 3.32 -5.49
N LEU A 204 11.67 3.76 -5.40
CA LEU A 204 12.02 5.18 -5.49
C LEU A 204 11.60 5.77 -6.84
N GLY A 205 11.90 5.07 -7.94
CA GLY A 205 11.55 5.57 -9.26
C GLY A 205 10.04 5.56 -9.56
N ILE A 206 9.26 4.62 -9.02
CA ILE A 206 7.79 4.66 -9.10
C ILE A 206 7.25 5.82 -8.28
N ARG A 207 7.75 6.04 -7.06
CA ARG A 207 7.38 7.20 -6.22
C ARG A 207 7.66 8.53 -6.94
N ASP A 208 8.78 8.63 -7.66
CA ASP A 208 9.11 9.80 -8.46
C ASP A 208 8.12 10.00 -9.62
N VAL A 209 7.70 8.93 -10.30
CA VAL A 209 6.65 9.01 -11.32
C VAL A 209 5.33 9.50 -10.72
N VAL A 210 4.93 8.97 -9.56
CA VAL A 210 3.72 9.39 -8.84
C VAL A 210 3.77 10.90 -8.56
N THR A 211 4.83 11.37 -7.90
CA THR A 211 4.94 12.78 -7.46
C THR A 211 5.10 13.72 -8.64
N SER A 212 5.93 13.40 -9.63
CA SER A 212 6.12 14.23 -10.83
C SER A 212 4.87 14.30 -11.71
N THR A 213 4.15 13.19 -11.88
CA THR A 213 2.90 13.18 -12.66
C THR A 213 1.82 13.97 -11.94
N PHE A 214 1.69 13.80 -10.62
CA PHE A 214 0.76 14.60 -9.83
C PHE A 214 1.08 16.09 -9.97
N ALA A 215 2.35 16.49 -9.88
CA ALA A 215 2.76 17.89 -9.99
C ALA A 215 2.50 18.49 -11.39
N THR A 216 2.84 17.76 -12.45
CA THR A 216 2.92 18.32 -13.81
C THR A 216 1.63 18.19 -14.64
N VAL A 217 0.76 17.24 -14.33
CA VAL A 217 -0.53 17.11 -15.03
C VAL A 217 -1.45 18.27 -14.64
N HIS A 218 -1.84 19.09 -15.62
CA HIS A 218 -2.99 19.99 -15.49
C HIS A 218 -4.25 19.13 -15.33
N SER A 219 -4.85 19.17 -14.14
CA SER A 219 -5.86 18.19 -13.74
C SER A 219 -7.26 18.68 -14.05
N LEU A 220 -7.96 18.04 -15.00
CA LEU A 220 -9.38 18.31 -15.26
C LEU A 220 -10.30 17.52 -14.31
N ALA A 221 -9.76 16.47 -13.68
CA ALA A 221 -10.40 15.68 -12.65
C ALA A 221 -9.37 14.82 -11.92
N LEU A 222 -9.61 14.48 -10.65
CA LEU A 222 -8.72 13.57 -9.92
C LEU A 222 -8.62 12.20 -10.61
N GLN A 223 -9.72 11.72 -11.20
CA GLN A 223 -9.77 10.52 -12.03
C GLN A 223 -8.73 10.55 -13.16
N GLN A 224 -8.62 11.67 -13.88
CA GLN A 224 -7.65 11.83 -14.96
C GLN A 224 -6.23 11.77 -14.41
N THR A 225 -5.95 12.45 -13.30
CA THR A 225 -4.64 12.44 -12.65
C THR A 225 -4.25 11.02 -12.22
N LEU A 226 -5.16 10.24 -11.62
CA LEU A 226 -4.88 8.84 -11.26
C LEU A 226 -4.59 7.97 -12.47
N TYR A 227 -5.36 8.13 -13.55
CA TYR A 227 -5.09 7.41 -14.79
C TYR A 227 -3.70 7.73 -15.35
N GLN A 228 -3.31 9.02 -15.40
CA GLN A 228 -1.99 9.42 -15.88
C GLN A 228 -0.86 8.86 -14.99
N ILE A 229 -1.04 8.85 -13.66
CA ILE A 229 -0.08 8.22 -12.74
C ILE A 229 0.10 6.73 -13.08
N GLY A 230 -1.00 5.97 -13.13
CA GLY A 230 -0.95 4.54 -13.44
C GLY A 230 -0.35 4.28 -14.82
N LYS A 231 -0.74 5.06 -15.84
CA LYS A 231 -0.21 4.97 -17.20
C LYS A 231 1.31 5.21 -17.23
N ASN A 232 1.79 6.30 -16.64
CA ASN A 232 3.20 6.66 -16.66
C ASN A 232 4.07 5.63 -15.91
N ILE A 233 3.56 5.04 -14.83
CA ILE A 233 4.23 3.93 -14.12
C ILE A 233 4.36 2.73 -15.06
N LEU A 234 3.26 2.32 -15.70
CA LEU A 234 3.30 1.21 -16.64
C LEU A 234 4.23 1.52 -17.82
N GLU A 235 4.17 2.69 -18.44
CA GLU A 235 5.08 3.01 -19.55
C GLU A 235 6.57 2.94 -19.15
N ARG A 236 6.92 3.37 -17.93
CA ARG A 236 8.30 3.34 -17.43
C ARG A 236 8.77 1.96 -16.95
N TYR A 237 7.87 1.12 -16.43
CA TYR A 237 8.22 -0.16 -15.81
C TYR A 237 7.53 -1.35 -16.50
N PRO A 238 8.17 -1.96 -17.52
CA PRO A 238 7.66 -3.11 -18.28
C PRO A 238 7.21 -4.31 -17.43
N PHE A 239 7.87 -4.51 -16.29
CA PHE A 239 7.60 -5.60 -15.35
C PHE A 239 6.49 -5.30 -14.32
N VAL A 240 5.82 -4.16 -14.41
CA VAL A 240 4.59 -3.85 -13.68
C VAL A 240 3.39 -4.16 -14.58
N ALA A 241 2.45 -4.95 -14.08
CA ALA A 241 1.27 -5.42 -14.81
C ALA A 241 0.04 -4.53 -14.60
N GLU A 242 -0.13 -4.05 -13.37
CA GLU A 242 -1.34 -3.40 -12.88
C GLU A 242 -0.98 -2.47 -11.72
N VAL A 243 -1.58 -1.27 -11.71
CA VAL A 243 -1.45 -0.26 -10.65
C VAL A 243 -2.85 0.05 -10.11
N ARG A 244 -3.04 -0.06 -8.80
CA ARG A 244 -4.27 0.32 -8.09
C ARG A 244 -4.02 1.54 -7.23
N LEU A 245 -4.91 2.51 -7.33
CA LEU A 245 -4.78 3.82 -6.69
C LEU A 245 -6.08 4.12 -5.93
N SER A 246 -5.94 4.64 -4.70
CA SER A 246 -7.04 5.16 -3.90
C SER A 246 -6.65 6.54 -3.38
N ALA A 247 -7.42 7.55 -3.78
CA ALA A 247 -7.12 8.94 -3.53
C ALA A 247 -8.36 9.67 -2.98
N PRO A 248 -8.42 9.92 -1.67
CA PRO A 248 -9.41 10.83 -1.13
C PRO A 248 -9.11 12.25 -1.63
N ASN A 249 -10.11 12.96 -2.11
CA ASN A 249 -10.04 14.39 -2.39
C ASN A 249 -10.19 15.14 -1.06
N LYS A 250 -9.06 15.58 -0.49
CA LYS A 250 -9.03 16.33 0.77
C LYS A 250 -9.41 17.78 0.49
N HIS A 251 -10.67 18.11 0.76
CA HIS A 251 -11.25 19.39 0.38
C HIS A 251 -10.55 20.58 1.08
N HIS A 252 -10.20 21.57 0.27
CA HIS A 252 -9.76 22.89 0.72
C HIS A 252 -10.74 23.90 0.13
N PHE A 253 -11.74 24.27 0.90
CA PHE A 253 -12.77 25.21 0.46
C PHE A 253 -12.27 26.63 0.64
N GLU A 254 -12.41 27.47 -0.38
CA GLU A 254 -12.12 28.89 -0.24
C GLU A 254 -13.00 29.46 0.87
N TYR A 255 -12.39 30.11 1.85
CA TYR A 255 -13.13 30.66 2.97
C TYR A 255 -13.83 31.96 2.54
N ASP A 256 -15.14 32.04 2.73
CA ASP A 256 -15.90 33.25 2.39
C ASP A 256 -15.55 34.39 3.35
N LEU A 257 -14.54 35.19 2.97
CA LEU A 257 -14.14 36.42 3.66
C LEU A 257 -14.99 37.64 3.25
N GLY A 258 -15.85 37.48 2.22
CA GLY A 258 -16.76 38.52 1.75
C GLY A 258 -17.73 38.97 2.84
N ARG A 259 -18.10 38.07 3.76
CA ARG A 259 -18.89 38.39 4.97
C ARG A 259 -18.24 39.44 5.90
N PHE A 260 -16.95 39.72 5.72
CA PHE A 260 -16.19 40.73 6.44
C PHE A 260 -15.76 41.92 5.56
N GLY A 261 -16.19 41.96 4.30
CA GLY A 261 -15.77 42.98 3.33
C GLY A 261 -14.35 42.81 2.83
N VAL A 262 -13.77 41.60 2.92
CA VAL A 262 -12.40 41.29 2.47
C VAL A 262 -12.46 40.36 1.26
N ALA A 263 -11.75 40.69 0.18
CA ALA A 263 -11.63 39.81 -0.98
C ALA A 263 -10.72 38.61 -0.66
N ASN A 264 -11.12 37.42 -1.09
CA ASN A 264 -10.28 36.22 -1.09
C ASN A 264 -10.00 35.87 -2.55
N ALA A 265 -8.73 35.71 -2.91
CA ALA A 265 -8.29 35.43 -4.28
C ALA A 265 -7.65 34.04 -4.34
N ASN A 266 -8.34 33.01 -3.86
CA ASN A 266 -7.80 31.66 -3.69
C ASN A 266 -6.57 31.62 -2.77
N GLU A 267 -6.60 32.36 -1.65
CA GLU A 267 -5.47 32.45 -0.72
C GLU A 267 -5.77 31.82 0.64
N VAL A 268 -7.00 31.98 1.14
CA VAL A 268 -7.42 31.47 2.46
C VAL A 268 -8.42 30.34 2.29
N PHE A 269 -8.08 29.16 2.79
CA PHE A 269 -8.89 27.95 2.67
C PHE A 269 -9.21 27.34 4.04
N HIS A 270 -10.38 26.70 4.13
CA HIS A 270 -10.71 25.76 5.19
C HIS A 270 -10.42 24.33 4.70
N ALA A 271 -9.52 23.63 5.40
CA ALA A 271 -9.16 22.25 5.09
C ALA A 271 -10.03 21.28 5.91
N ASP A 272 -11.05 20.71 5.27
CA ASP A 272 -11.98 19.80 5.94
C ASP A 272 -11.29 18.47 6.28
N ASP A 273 -11.65 17.89 7.43
CA ASP A 273 -11.31 16.50 7.75
C ASP A 273 -12.24 15.54 6.99
N ARG A 274 -13.55 15.79 7.05
CA ARG A 274 -14.65 14.99 6.49
C ARG A 274 -15.87 15.87 6.15
N PRO A 275 -16.72 15.47 5.19
CA PRO A 275 -16.55 14.31 4.30
C PRO A 275 -15.46 14.56 3.25
N TYR A 276 -15.10 13.53 2.48
CA TYR A 276 -14.19 13.66 1.35
C TYR A 276 -14.70 12.81 0.18
N GLY A 277 -14.49 13.28 -1.05
CA GLY A 277 -14.65 12.41 -2.22
C GLY A 277 -13.59 11.30 -2.18
N LEU A 278 -13.94 10.07 -2.54
CA LEU A 278 -12.97 8.97 -2.65
C LEU A 278 -12.93 8.47 -4.09
N ILE A 279 -11.79 8.69 -4.75
CA ILE A 279 -11.60 8.32 -6.15
C ILE A 279 -10.62 7.17 -6.21
N GLN A 280 -10.98 6.13 -6.94
CA GLN A 280 -10.18 4.92 -7.08
C GLN A 280 -10.01 4.56 -8.55
N ALA A 281 -8.86 4.01 -8.90
CA ALA A 281 -8.57 3.56 -10.27
C ALA A 281 -7.69 2.31 -10.25
N ALA A 282 -7.95 1.40 -11.19
CA ALA A 282 -7.05 0.32 -11.55
C ALA A 282 -6.61 0.51 -13.00
N VAL A 283 -5.31 0.65 -13.24
CA VAL A 283 -4.73 0.81 -14.57
C VAL A 283 -3.87 -0.42 -14.85
N SER A 284 -4.15 -1.13 -15.95
CA SER A 284 -3.48 -2.39 -16.27
C SER A 284 -3.00 -2.42 -17.71
N ARG A 285 -2.00 -3.24 -18.00
CA ARG A 285 -1.67 -3.62 -19.38
C ARG A 285 -2.72 -4.58 -19.91
N GLU A 286 -3.13 -4.36 -21.15
CA GLU A 286 -3.84 -5.39 -21.91
C GLU A 286 -2.96 -6.64 -22.05
N GLY A 287 -3.53 -7.82 -21.83
CA GLY A 287 -2.81 -9.09 -21.88
C GLY A 287 -1.89 -9.37 -20.68
N ALA A 288 -1.93 -8.56 -19.61
CA ALA A 288 -1.22 -8.87 -18.38
C ALA A 288 -1.64 -10.24 -17.81
N PRO A 289 -0.72 -11.00 -17.17
CA PRO A 289 -1.08 -12.21 -16.46
C PRO A 289 -2.18 -11.94 -15.42
N ALA A 290 -3.07 -12.91 -15.26
CA ALA A 290 -4.15 -12.86 -14.27
C ALA A 290 -3.59 -12.49 -12.88
N ALA A 291 -4.32 -11.64 -12.16
CA ALA A 291 -3.85 -11.15 -10.87
C ALA A 291 -3.80 -12.25 -9.79
N GLY A 292 -4.53 -13.36 -9.98
CA GLY A 292 -4.63 -14.42 -8.99
C GLY A 292 -4.99 -13.87 -7.61
N PRO A 293 -4.40 -14.40 -6.53
CA PRO A 293 -4.65 -13.94 -5.16
C PRO A 293 -3.84 -12.69 -4.76
N ALA A 294 -3.15 -12.02 -5.69
CA ALA A 294 -2.26 -10.89 -5.37
C ALA A 294 -2.96 -9.78 -4.57
N TRP A 295 -4.21 -9.51 -4.91
CA TRP A 295 -5.03 -8.45 -4.32
C TRP A 295 -5.87 -8.88 -3.12
N ASP A 296 -5.82 -10.17 -2.75
CA ASP A 296 -6.56 -10.69 -1.60
C ASP A 296 -5.83 -10.33 -0.31
N GLY A 297 -6.27 -9.26 0.36
CA GLY A 297 -5.69 -8.80 1.63
C GLY A 297 -5.83 -9.82 2.77
N TYR A 298 -4.95 -9.74 3.78
CA TYR A 298 -5.12 -10.57 4.98
C TYR A 298 -6.46 -10.27 5.69
N ALA A 299 -6.80 -8.99 5.83
CA ALA A 299 -8.11 -8.57 6.36
C ALA A 299 -9.19 -8.41 5.26
N GLY A 300 -8.92 -8.83 4.02
CA GLY A 300 -9.75 -8.52 2.85
C GLY A 300 -11.07 -9.28 2.74
N TRP A 301 -11.37 -10.22 3.64
CA TRP A 301 -12.64 -10.98 3.63
C TRP A 301 -13.81 -10.24 4.27
N LEU A 302 -13.53 -9.17 5.02
CA LEU A 302 -14.53 -8.36 5.73
C LEU A 302 -14.66 -6.95 5.14
N ALA A 303 -13.94 -6.66 4.05
CA ALA A 303 -13.80 -5.33 3.44
C ALA A 303 -14.66 -5.19 2.18
#